data_AF-A0A103XDS3-F1
#
_entry.id   AF-A0A103XDS3-F1
#
_cell.length_a   1.000
_cell.length_b   1.000
_cell.length_c   1.000
_cell.angle_alpha   90.00
_cell.angle_beta   90.00
_cell.angle_gamma   90.00
#
_symmetry.space_group_name_H-M   'P 1'
#
loop_
_entity.id
_entity.type
_entity.pdbx_description
1 polymer ?
#
loop_
_entity_poly.entity_id
_entity_poly.type
_entity_poly.pdbx_seq_one_letter_code
_entity_poly.pdbx_strand_id
1 'polypeptide(L)'
;MCPEDGCFPGLYCSDLLSKPWLLDESTMILSSIWGSTQAILSVNVLSGKVSKITPSNSNHSWSLLALDGDKILAVCSSPIDVPQIKYGSLAKDESKDAIWRWLDISSPTSGCQEKVRSLLSSLQFDILKIPVKSVSENLTKGAGKPFEAIFVSSKSKRDACDPLIVILHGGPHGVSSSSFSKSSGFLASIGYSLLIVNYRRQCSCRGSLGFGEEALQSLPGKVGSQDVNDVLTAVDHAIDLGLADPSKITVVGGSHGGFLTSHLIGQAPDKFAAAAVRNPVCNLALMVGTSDIPDWCFVETFGSKGLSTYTEAPSPELLSFFHEKSPISHLSKVKTPTLFLLGAKDLRVPVTNGLQFARALKEKGVAVKVIVFPEDMHPINRPQSDFESFVNIGVWFKKYCK
;
A
#
# COMPACT_ATOMS: atom_id res chain seq x y z
N MET A 1 20.41 -9.42 -2.79
CA MET A 1 21.08 -8.15 -2.45
C MET A 1 20.17 -7.37 -1.52
N CYS A 2 20.70 -6.98 -0.37
CA CYS A 2 19.99 -6.18 0.61
C CYS A 2 20.71 -4.83 0.80
N PRO A 3 20.22 -3.73 0.19
CA PRO A 3 20.84 -2.40 0.27
C PRO A 3 20.86 -1.89 1.71
N GLU A 4 21.94 -1.27 2.17
CA GLU A 4 21.96 -0.54 3.45
C GLU A 4 21.01 0.66 3.42
N ASP A 5 20.68 1.20 4.60
CA ASP A 5 19.74 2.32 4.71
C ASP A 5 20.25 3.53 3.91
N GLY A 6 19.43 4.03 2.99
CA GLY A 6 19.80 5.14 2.11
C GLY A 6 20.67 4.75 0.90
N CYS A 7 21.01 3.47 0.72
CA CYS A 7 21.65 2.97 -0.50
C CYS A 7 20.62 2.65 -1.60
N PHE A 8 21.10 2.60 -2.84
CA PHE A 8 20.28 2.31 -4.02
C PHE A 8 19.57 0.96 -3.89
N PRO A 9 18.22 0.93 -3.83
CA PRO A 9 17.53 -0.31 -3.52
C PRO A 9 17.32 -1.20 -4.74
N GLY A 10 17.49 -0.66 -5.95
CA GLY A 10 17.16 -1.31 -7.22
C GLY A 10 16.32 -0.38 -8.10
N LEU A 11 16.13 -0.78 -9.36
CA LEU A 11 15.25 -0.09 -10.29
C LEU A 11 13.84 -0.67 -10.17
N TYR A 12 12.91 0.17 -9.72
CA TYR A 12 11.51 -0.19 -9.48
C TYR A 12 10.59 0.82 -10.15
N CYS A 13 10.59 0.76 -11.48
CA CYS A 13 9.90 1.72 -12.34
C CYS A 13 8.51 1.19 -12.69
N SER A 14 7.47 1.99 -12.44
CA SER A 14 6.12 1.72 -12.96
C SER A 14 5.97 2.13 -14.42
N ASP A 15 6.67 3.21 -14.81
CA ASP A 15 6.52 3.86 -16.11
C ASP A 15 7.89 4.31 -16.62
N LEU A 16 8.10 4.19 -17.93
CA LEU A 16 9.29 4.66 -18.63
C LEU A 16 8.86 5.66 -19.70
N LEU A 17 9.52 6.81 -19.76
CA LEU A 17 9.29 7.77 -20.85
C LEU A 17 9.71 7.16 -22.19
N SER A 18 9.06 7.57 -23.28
CA SER A 18 9.45 7.17 -24.63
C SER A 18 10.84 7.67 -25.03
N LYS A 19 11.28 8.80 -24.44
CA LYS A 19 12.62 9.38 -24.61
C LYS A 19 13.20 9.74 -23.23
N PRO A 20 13.78 8.78 -22.49
CA PRO A 20 14.24 9.02 -21.12
C PRO A 20 15.70 9.51 -21.05
N TRP A 21 16.29 9.98 -22.15
CA TRP A 21 17.72 10.29 -22.25
C TRP A 21 18.00 11.79 -22.14
N LEU A 22 19.07 12.13 -21.41
CA LEU A 22 19.65 13.48 -21.44
C LEU A 22 20.36 13.75 -22.77
N LEU A 23 20.79 14.99 -22.99
CA LEU A 23 21.52 15.40 -24.20
C LEU A 23 22.88 14.68 -24.37
N ASP A 24 23.41 14.06 -23.31
CA ASP A 24 24.64 13.27 -23.36
C ASP A 24 24.47 11.86 -23.96
N GLU A 25 23.23 11.47 -24.28
CA GLU A 25 22.83 10.16 -24.84
C GLU A 25 23.32 8.94 -24.06
N SER A 26 23.82 9.13 -22.83
CA SER A 26 24.38 8.07 -21.99
C SER A 26 23.78 8.04 -20.60
N THR A 27 23.02 9.07 -20.23
CA THR A 27 22.35 9.20 -18.95
C THR A 27 20.84 9.12 -19.13
N MET A 28 20.23 8.14 -18.48
CA MET A 28 18.80 7.91 -18.46
C MET A 28 18.16 8.50 -17.19
N ILE A 29 17.03 9.17 -17.33
CA ILE A 29 16.21 9.69 -16.23
C ILE A 29 14.94 8.85 -16.10
N LEU A 30 14.67 8.37 -14.89
CA LEU A 30 13.51 7.54 -14.59
C LEU A 30 12.97 7.77 -13.18
N SER A 31 11.73 7.37 -12.95
CA SER A 31 11.16 7.34 -11.59
C SER A 31 11.27 5.93 -11.03
N SER A 32 11.71 5.81 -9.78
CA SER A 32 11.82 4.53 -9.08
C SER A 32 11.31 4.67 -7.65
N ILE A 33 10.70 3.61 -7.14
CA ILE A 33 10.38 3.52 -5.71
C ILE A 33 11.67 3.40 -4.91
N TRP A 34 11.75 4.16 -3.82
CA TRP A 34 12.83 4.16 -2.86
C TRP A 34 12.25 4.15 -1.44
N GLY A 35 12.15 2.96 -0.84
CA GLY A 35 11.37 2.73 0.37
C GLY A 35 9.89 3.13 0.17
N SER A 36 9.36 3.93 1.09
CA SER A 36 8.00 4.49 1.05
C SER A 36 7.91 5.79 0.24
N THR A 37 8.95 6.17 -0.52
CA THR A 37 8.93 7.35 -1.39
C THR A 37 9.11 6.95 -2.85
N GLN A 38 8.66 7.80 -3.78
CA GLN A 38 9.09 7.73 -5.17
C GLN A 38 10.15 8.79 -5.43
N ALA A 39 11.25 8.42 -6.10
CA ALA A 39 12.34 9.31 -6.43
C ALA A 39 12.64 9.29 -7.93
N ILE A 40 13.13 10.41 -8.45
CA ILE A 40 13.68 10.50 -9.80
C ILE A 40 15.17 10.19 -9.70
N LEU A 41 15.62 9.27 -10.54
CA LEU A 41 16.99 8.79 -10.60
C LEU A 41 17.61 9.17 -11.94
N SER A 42 18.91 9.48 -11.90
CA SER A 42 19.80 9.53 -13.04
C SER A 42 20.64 8.26 -13.06
N VAL A 43 20.66 7.58 -14.21
CA VAL A 43 21.38 6.32 -14.43
C VAL A 43 22.27 6.48 -15.66
N ASN A 44 23.58 6.59 -15.45
CA ASN A 44 24.53 6.60 -16.56
C ASN A 44 24.86 5.17 -16.98
N VAL A 45 24.49 4.78 -18.20
CA VAL A 45 24.59 3.38 -18.64
C VAL A 45 26.01 2.95 -19.01
N LEU A 46 26.89 3.92 -19.29
CA LEU A 46 28.30 3.65 -19.63
C LEU A 46 29.14 3.41 -18.37
N SER A 47 28.95 4.24 -17.34
CA SER A 47 29.69 4.15 -16.07
C SER A 47 29.01 3.27 -15.02
N GLY A 48 27.71 2.99 -15.17
CA GLY A 48 26.89 2.33 -14.16
C GLY A 48 26.56 3.21 -12.95
N LYS A 49 26.90 4.51 -12.97
CA LYS A 49 26.61 5.43 -11.85
C LYS A 49 25.10 5.69 -11.75
N VAL A 50 24.54 5.47 -10.57
CA VAL A 50 23.16 5.80 -10.22
C VAL A 50 23.16 6.93 -9.20
N SER A 51 22.32 7.95 -9.40
CA SER A 51 22.21 9.10 -8.49
C SER A 51 20.76 9.53 -8.33
N LYS A 52 20.35 9.82 -7.09
CA LYS A 52 19.05 10.41 -6.79
C LYS A 52 19.09 11.90 -7.08
N ILE A 53 18.25 12.37 -8.00
CA ILE A 53 18.23 13.79 -8.42
C ILE A 53 17.12 14.60 -7.74
N THR A 54 16.23 13.92 -7.01
CA THR A 54 15.24 14.57 -6.15
C THR A 54 15.89 15.09 -4.87
N PRO A 55 15.35 16.15 -4.25
CA PRO A 55 15.92 16.74 -3.04
C PRO A 55 16.09 15.70 -1.91
N SER A 56 17.28 15.66 -1.31
CA SER A 56 17.67 14.62 -0.33
C SER A 56 16.85 14.65 0.96
N ASN A 57 16.35 15.83 1.36
CA ASN A 57 15.65 16.05 2.64
C ASN A 57 14.12 15.87 2.54
N SER A 58 13.62 15.36 1.40
CA SER A 58 12.19 15.29 1.12
C SER A 58 11.65 13.88 1.34
N ASN A 59 10.74 13.70 2.30
CA ASN A 59 9.88 12.52 2.41
C ASN A 59 8.73 12.53 1.38
N HIS A 60 8.65 13.57 0.53
CA HIS A 60 7.69 13.65 -0.57
C HIS A 60 8.05 12.66 -1.67
N SER A 61 7.01 12.21 -2.38
CA SER A 61 7.16 11.37 -3.55
C SER A 61 7.16 12.23 -4.82
N TRP A 62 8.09 11.89 -5.71
CA TRP A 62 8.36 12.58 -6.97
C TRP A 62 8.17 11.63 -8.14
N SER A 63 7.38 12.03 -9.12
CA SER A 63 7.14 11.28 -10.35
C SER A 63 7.52 12.13 -11.56
N LEU A 64 8.29 11.54 -12.47
CA LEU A 64 8.69 12.13 -13.74
C LEU A 64 7.50 12.20 -14.69
N LEU A 65 7.21 13.38 -15.23
CA LEU A 65 6.17 13.57 -16.25
C LEU A 65 6.74 13.65 -17.65
N ALA A 66 7.80 14.44 -17.83
CA ALA A 66 8.39 14.68 -19.13
C ALA A 66 9.87 15.04 -19.00
N LEU A 67 10.60 14.81 -20.09
CA LEU A 67 11.99 15.18 -20.26
C LEU A 67 12.14 15.84 -21.63
N ASP A 68 12.78 17.01 -21.67
CA ASP A 68 13.10 17.74 -22.90
C ASP A 68 14.57 18.24 -22.82
N GLY A 69 15.46 17.51 -23.48
CA GLY A 69 16.91 17.66 -23.32
C GLY A 69 17.31 17.47 -21.84
N ASP A 70 17.89 18.51 -21.24
CA ASP A 70 18.32 18.49 -19.82
C ASP A 70 17.31 19.14 -18.86
N LYS A 71 16.05 19.26 -19.30
CA LYS A 71 14.96 19.86 -18.51
C LYS A 71 13.94 18.79 -18.14
N ILE A 72 13.57 18.78 -16.86
CA ILE A 72 12.64 17.82 -16.29
C ILE A 72 11.35 18.51 -15.91
N LEU A 73 10.23 17.90 -16.25
CA LEU A 73 8.95 18.17 -15.62
C LEU A 73 8.60 17.02 -14.69
N ALA A 74 8.30 17.34 -13.43
CA ALA A 74 7.96 16.36 -12.41
C ALA A 74 6.70 16.77 -11.64
N VAL A 75 6.07 15.80 -10.99
CA VAL A 75 5.05 16.03 -9.97
C VAL A 75 5.63 15.64 -8.63
N CYS A 76 5.46 16.51 -7.65
CA CYS A 76 5.81 16.27 -6.26
C CYS A 76 4.56 16.33 -5.40
N SER A 77 4.39 15.37 -4.51
CA SER A 77 3.28 15.34 -3.56
C SER A 77 3.66 14.63 -2.27
N SER A 78 2.89 14.88 -1.21
CA SER A 78 2.97 14.15 0.06
C SER A 78 1.57 13.69 0.49
N PRO A 79 1.39 12.90 1.57
CA PRO A 79 0.06 12.60 2.08
C PRO A 79 -0.72 13.86 2.51
N ILE A 80 0.01 14.96 2.77
CA ILE A 80 -0.53 16.25 3.23
C ILE A 80 -0.37 17.37 2.18
N ASP A 81 0.35 17.15 1.08
CA ASP A 81 0.57 18.14 0.04
C ASP A 81 -0.02 17.65 -1.27
N VAL A 82 -1.02 18.37 -1.78
CA VAL A 82 -1.62 18.08 -3.10
C VAL A 82 -0.56 18.09 -4.20
N PRO A 83 -0.73 17.31 -5.29
CA PRO A 83 0.24 17.26 -6.36
C PRO A 83 0.57 18.64 -6.94
N GLN A 84 1.87 18.96 -6.95
CA GLN A 84 2.43 20.19 -7.50
C GLN A 84 3.37 19.86 -8.66
N ILE A 85 3.28 20.66 -9.72
CA ILE A 85 4.20 20.55 -10.86
C ILE A 85 5.51 21.26 -10.51
N LYS A 86 6.62 20.58 -10.73
CA LYS A 86 7.98 21.05 -10.49
C LYS A 86 8.77 21.02 -11.79
N TYR A 87 9.59 22.04 -12.00
CA TYR A 87 10.51 22.15 -13.11
C TYR A 87 11.94 21.93 -12.62
N GLY A 88 12.62 20.94 -13.18
CA GLY A 88 14.01 20.61 -12.88
C GLY A 88 14.92 21.04 -14.02
N SER A 89 16.05 21.66 -13.70
CA SER A 89 17.11 21.98 -14.66
C SER A 89 18.48 21.70 -14.07
N LEU A 90 19.40 21.24 -14.91
CA LEU A 90 20.79 21.01 -14.52
C LEU A 90 21.50 22.35 -14.25
N ALA A 91 22.00 22.55 -13.02
CA ALA A 91 22.94 23.61 -12.73
C ALA A 91 24.34 23.11 -13.09
N LYS A 92 25.03 23.82 -13.98
CA LYS A 92 26.45 23.59 -14.21
C LYS A 92 27.22 24.11 -13.01
N ASP A 93 27.81 23.21 -12.25
CA ASP A 93 28.81 23.54 -11.22
C ASP A 93 30.15 22.93 -11.63
N GLU A 94 31.26 23.55 -11.21
CA GLU A 94 32.63 23.11 -11.54
C GLU A 94 33.03 21.81 -10.81
N SER A 95 32.18 21.35 -9.88
CA SER A 95 32.30 20.05 -9.23
C SER A 95 31.72 18.92 -10.10
N LYS A 96 32.34 17.73 -10.05
CA LYS A 96 32.00 16.56 -10.91
C LYS A 96 30.58 15.97 -10.71
N ASP A 97 29.76 16.54 -9.84
CA ASP A 97 28.40 16.06 -9.56
C ASP A 97 27.33 17.04 -10.05
N ALA A 98 26.42 16.52 -10.87
CA ALA A 98 25.28 17.23 -11.43
C ALA A 98 24.32 17.72 -10.32
N ILE A 99 24.28 19.02 -10.06
CA ILE A 99 23.31 19.63 -9.13
C ILE A 99 22.04 19.97 -9.88
N TRP A 100 20.90 19.46 -9.42
CA TRP A 100 19.59 19.76 -10.00
C TRP A 100 18.91 20.90 -9.24
N ARG A 101 18.51 21.94 -9.97
CA ARG A 101 17.68 23.04 -9.44
C ARG A 101 16.22 22.76 -9.74
N TRP A 102 15.40 22.82 -8.70
CA TRP A 102 13.96 22.60 -8.79
C TRP A 102 13.20 23.90 -8.54
N LEU A 103 12.24 24.21 -9.41
CA LEU A 103 11.38 25.38 -9.33
C LEU A 103 9.91 24.96 -9.30
N ASP A 104 9.10 25.71 -8.58
CA ASP A 104 7.66 25.50 -8.52
C ASP A 104 6.99 26.13 -9.73
N ILE A 105 6.19 25.34 -10.46
CA ILE A 105 5.34 25.86 -11.52
C ILE A 105 3.96 26.14 -10.93
N SER A 106 3.50 27.37 -11.05
CA SER A 106 2.12 27.73 -10.75
C SER A 106 1.17 26.98 -11.70
N SER A 107 0.33 26.11 -11.14
CA SER A 107 -0.67 25.39 -11.93
C SER A 107 -1.76 26.35 -12.43
N PRO A 108 -2.13 26.34 -13.72
CA PRO A 108 -3.20 27.17 -14.27
C PRO A 108 -4.62 26.65 -13.95
N THR A 109 -4.76 25.44 -13.42
CA THR A 109 -6.08 24.87 -13.06
C THR A 109 -6.52 25.33 -11.66
N SER A 110 -7.84 25.50 -11.49
CA SER A 110 -8.49 25.95 -10.25
C SER A 110 -7.85 25.26 -9.04
N GLY A 111 -7.12 26.04 -8.25
CA GLY A 111 -6.39 25.53 -7.10
C GLY A 111 -7.29 24.72 -6.18
N CYS A 112 -6.70 23.73 -5.50
CA CYS A 112 -7.34 23.04 -4.38
C CYS A 112 -8.05 24.06 -3.48
N GLN A 113 -9.35 23.86 -3.23
CA GLN A 113 -10.18 24.79 -2.44
C GLN A 113 -9.47 25.14 -1.12
N GLU A 114 -9.56 26.41 -0.71
CA GLU A 114 -8.88 26.92 0.49
C GLU A 114 -9.21 26.09 1.74
N LYS A 115 -10.45 25.62 1.87
CA LYS A 115 -10.87 24.70 2.93
C LYS A 115 -10.05 23.41 2.95
N VAL A 116 -9.81 22.79 1.80
CA VAL A 116 -9.03 21.55 1.70
C VAL A 116 -7.56 21.82 2.01
N ARG A 117 -7.00 22.92 1.49
CA ARG A 117 -5.62 23.33 1.84
C ARG A 117 -5.44 23.57 3.32
N SER A 118 -6.39 24.26 3.96
CA SER A 118 -6.39 24.52 5.39
C SER A 118 -6.41 23.20 6.19
N LEU A 119 -7.30 22.28 5.83
CA LEU A 119 -7.37 20.95 6.46
C LEU A 119 -6.05 20.19 6.32
N LEU A 120 -5.50 20.11 5.11
CA LEU A 120 -4.24 19.40 4.86
C LEU A 120 -3.06 20.05 5.57
N SER A 121 -3.01 21.38 5.65
CA SER A 121 -1.94 22.12 6.35
C SER A 121 -1.91 21.87 7.86
N SER A 122 -3.04 21.43 8.44
CA SER A 122 -3.14 21.04 9.85
C SER A 122 -2.58 19.65 10.13
N LEU A 123 -2.29 18.87 9.09
CA LEU A 123 -1.73 17.52 9.20
C LEU A 123 -0.21 17.55 9.14
N GLN A 124 0.40 16.49 9.67
CA GLN A 124 1.80 16.15 9.55
C GLN A 124 1.93 14.68 9.18
N PHE A 125 3.06 14.29 8.59
CA PHE A 125 3.34 12.88 8.31
C PHE A 125 4.81 12.55 8.54
N ASP A 126 5.06 11.29 8.91
CA ASP A 126 6.39 10.72 9.09
C ASP A 126 6.44 9.31 8.50
N ILE A 127 7.65 8.85 8.16
CA ILE A 127 7.89 7.47 7.75
C ILE A 127 8.52 6.73 8.93
N LEU A 128 7.75 5.86 9.57
CA LEU A 128 8.17 5.06 10.71
C LEU A 128 8.95 3.84 10.22
N LYS A 129 10.08 3.54 10.88
CA LYS A 129 10.82 2.29 10.70
C LYS A 129 10.36 1.30 11.76
N ILE A 130 9.58 0.31 11.34
CA ILE A 130 9.00 -0.70 12.22
C ILE A 130 10.01 -1.84 12.41
N PRO A 131 10.48 -2.10 13.63
CA PRO A 131 11.41 -3.20 13.87
C PRO A 131 10.72 -4.55 13.65
N VAL A 132 11.44 -5.48 13.04
CA VAL A 132 10.98 -6.87 12.90
C VAL A 132 11.18 -7.60 14.23
N LYS A 133 10.09 -7.93 14.93
CA LYS A 133 10.11 -8.68 16.20
C LYS A 133 10.15 -10.22 16.01
N SER A 134 10.34 -10.72 14.79
CA SER A 134 10.15 -12.13 14.42
C SER A 134 11.27 -13.08 14.91
N VAL A 135 10.83 -14.20 15.51
CA VAL A 135 11.58 -15.26 16.23
C VAL A 135 12.08 -16.38 15.29
N SER A 136 12.12 -16.17 13.97
CA SER A 136 12.52 -17.22 13.01
C SER A 136 14.04 -17.28 12.88
N GLU A 137 14.65 -18.41 13.27
CA GLU A 137 16.10 -18.67 13.22
C GLU A 137 16.70 -18.62 11.80
N ASN A 138 15.87 -18.54 10.74
CA ASN A 138 16.30 -18.61 9.33
C ASN A 138 15.89 -17.39 8.48
N LEU A 139 15.74 -16.20 9.08
CA LEU A 139 15.51 -14.98 8.32
C LEU A 139 16.77 -14.60 7.53
N THR A 140 16.60 -14.30 6.23
CA THR A 140 17.67 -13.68 5.45
C THR A 140 18.02 -12.31 6.04
N LYS A 141 19.25 -11.83 5.81
CA LYS A 141 19.72 -10.52 6.31
C LYS A 141 18.76 -9.39 5.91
N GLY A 142 18.18 -9.44 4.71
CA GLY A 142 17.15 -8.49 4.28
C GLY A 142 15.78 -8.67 4.91
N ALA A 143 15.35 -9.89 5.20
CA ALA A 143 14.07 -10.13 5.88
C ALA A 143 14.08 -9.69 7.35
N GLY A 144 15.26 -9.57 7.97
CA GLY A 144 15.42 -9.04 9.33
C GLY A 144 15.44 -7.51 9.44
N LYS A 145 15.44 -6.78 8.31
CA LYS A 145 15.46 -5.31 8.34
C LYS A 145 14.12 -4.72 8.74
N PRO A 146 14.12 -3.55 9.41
CA PRO A 146 12.89 -2.80 9.64
C PRO A 146 12.15 -2.54 8.32
N PHE A 147 10.83 -2.71 8.35
CA PHE A 147 9.97 -2.29 7.24
C PHE A 147 9.37 -0.92 7.56
N GLU A 148 8.80 -0.25 6.56
CA GLU A 148 8.33 1.13 6.72
C GLU A 148 6.81 1.21 6.84
N ALA A 149 6.33 2.22 7.57
CA ALA A 149 4.93 2.62 7.57
C ALA A 149 4.83 4.14 7.50
N ILE A 150 3.93 4.66 6.67
CA ILE A 150 3.66 6.10 6.60
C ILE A 150 2.61 6.42 7.66
N PHE A 151 2.96 7.27 8.61
CA PHE A 151 2.06 7.74 9.66
C PHE A 151 1.61 9.16 9.35
N VAL A 152 0.30 9.40 9.31
CA VAL A 152 -0.31 10.73 9.10
C VAL A 152 -1.14 11.08 10.33
N SER A 153 -0.94 12.26 10.89
CA SER A 153 -1.65 12.72 12.09
C SER A 153 -1.94 14.21 12.07
N SER A 154 -2.79 14.68 12.96
CA SER A 154 -2.97 16.12 13.21
C SER A 154 -1.76 16.72 13.92
N LYS A 155 -1.38 17.95 13.57
CA LYS A 155 -0.37 18.74 14.30
C LYS A 155 -0.85 19.14 15.69
N SER A 156 -2.16 19.30 15.87
CA SER A 156 -2.74 19.65 17.17
C SER A 156 -2.62 18.45 18.11
N LYS A 157 -1.68 18.47 19.05
CA LYS A 157 -1.64 17.49 20.14
C LYS A 157 -2.92 17.61 20.95
N ARG A 158 -3.76 16.58 20.92
CA ARG A 158 -4.83 16.38 21.89
C ARG A 158 -4.28 15.51 23.02
N ASP A 159 -4.77 15.69 24.23
CA ASP A 159 -4.39 14.86 25.38
C ASP A 159 -4.78 13.39 25.19
N ALA A 160 -5.69 13.09 24.26
CA ALA A 160 -6.06 11.75 23.82
C ALA A 160 -5.60 11.51 22.37
N CYS A 161 -5.12 10.29 22.09
CA CYS A 161 -4.78 9.88 20.73
C CYS A 161 -6.02 9.91 19.83
N ASP A 162 -5.87 10.47 18.63
CA ASP A 162 -6.92 10.40 17.62
C ASP A 162 -7.15 8.94 17.19
N PRO A 163 -8.39 8.54 16.84
CA PRO A 163 -8.67 7.20 16.34
C PRO A 163 -7.77 6.85 15.14
N LEU A 164 -7.27 5.61 15.10
CA LEU A 164 -6.34 5.16 14.07
C LEU A 164 -7.05 4.36 12.98
N ILE A 165 -6.73 4.64 11.71
CA ILE A 165 -7.04 3.78 10.56
C ILE A 165 -5.76 3.16 10.04
N VAL A 166 -5.67 1.84 10.12
CA VAL A 166 -4.64 1.05 9.45
C VAL A 166 -5.04 0.84 8.00
N ILE A 167 -4.25 1.34 7.07
CA ILE A 167 -4.52 1.26 5.63
C ILE A 167 -3.58 0.23 5.00
N LEU A 168 -4.17 -0.78 4.37
CA LEU A 168 -3.48 -1.88 3.72
C LEU A 168 -3.70 -1.80 2.21
N HIS A 169 -2.62 -1.66 1.46
CA HIS A 169 -2.68 -1.62 0.00
C HIS A 169 -3.03 -3.00 -0.60
N GLY A 170 -3.53 -2.98 -1.83
CA GLY A 170 -3.76 -4.19 -2.62
C GLY A 170 -2.47 -4.69 -3.30
N GLY A 171 -2.52 -5.93 -3.76
CA GLY A 171 -1.40 -6.61 -4.42
C GLY A 171 -0.24 -6.90 -3.45
N PRO A 172 0.19 -8.15 -3.31
CA PRO A 172 1.40 -8.47 -2.55
C PRO A 172 2.65 -7.83 -3.19
N HIS A 173 2.57 -7.43 -4.47
CA HIS A 173 3.62 -6.75 -5.23
C HIS A 173 3.49 -5.21 -5.24
N GLY A 174 2.50 -4.63 -4.55
CA GLY A 174 2.27 -3.18 -4.51
C GLY A 174 3.07 -2.49 -3.39
N VAL A 175 3.23 -1.17 -3.46
CA VAL A 175 3.80 -0.33 -2.39
C VAL A 175 2.94 0.91 -2.17
N SER A 176 2.75 1.30 -0.92
CA SER A 176 2.21 2.61 -0.60
C SER A 176 3.37 3.60 -0.57
N SER A 177 3.37 4.53 -1.52
CA SER A 177 4.27 5.67 -1.49
C SER A 177 3.68 6.80 -0.67
N SER A 178 4.52 7.74 -0.24
CA SER A 178 4.14 8.98 0.41
C SER A 178 3.45 9.95 -0.56
N SER A 179 2.89 9.50 -1.68
CA SER A 179 2.17 10.38 -2.61
C SER A 179 0.81 10.79 -2.07
N PHE A 180 0.28 11.92 -2.56
CA PHE A 180 -1.04 12.36 -2.18
C PHE A 180 -2.12 11.37 -2.62
N SER A 181 -3.00 11.01 -1.69
CA SER A 181 -4.19 10.20 -1.94
C SER A 181 -5.42 10.96 -1.47
N LYS A 182 -6.38 11.19 -2.36
CA LYS A 182 -7.65 11.85 -2.03
C LYS A 182 -8.38 11.12 -0.91
N SER A 183 -8.36 9.79 -0.94
CA SER A 183 -9.01 8.92 0.03
C SER A 183 -8.36 9.01 1.40
N SER A 184 -7.02 9.00 1.46
CA SER A 184 -6.29 9.20 2.72
C SER A 184 -6.51 10.61 3.26
N GLY A 185 -6.44 11.64 2.41
CA GLY A 185 -6.73 13.02 2.79
C GLY A 185 -8.15 13.19 3.36
N PHE A 186 -9.15 12.53 2.77
CA PHE A 186 -10.51 12.51 3.31
C PHE A 186 -10.58 11.84 4.69
N LEU A 187 -10.03 10.64 4.84
CA LEU A 187 -10.05 9.91 6.12
C LEU A 187 -9.32 10.67 7.23
N ALA A 188 -8.19 11.30 6.92
CA ALA A 188 -7.50 12.18 7.86
C ALA A 188 -8.33 13.43 8.20
N SER A 189 -9.00 14.03 7.22
CA SER A 189 -9.81 15.25 7.41
C SER A 189 -11.03 15.06 8.33
N ILE A 190 -11.52 13.82 8.48
CA ILE A 190 -12.62 13.49 9.39
C ILE A 190 -12.14 13.14 10.82
N GLY A 191 -10.84 13.36 11.12
CA GLY A 191 -10.28 13.29 12.46
C GLY A 191 -9.61 11.97 12.84
N TYR A 192 -9.18 11.17 11.85
CA TYR A 192 -8.44 9.93 12.09
C TYR A 192 -6.95 10.11 11.80
N SER A 193 -6.11 9.52 12.61
CA SER A 193 -4.71 9.26 12.25
C SER A 193 -4.66 8.07 11.30
N LEU A 194 -3.70 8.06 10.37
CA LEU A 194 -3.54 6.99 9.39
C LEU A 194 -2.21 6.29 9.59
N LEU A 195 -2.22 4.96 9.60
CA LEU A 195 -1.04 4.13 9.56
C LEU A 195 -1.07 3.31 8.27
N ILE A 196 -0.32 3.75 7.27
CA ILE A 196 -0.25 3.10 5.96
C ILE A 196 0.95 2.15 5.97
N VAL A 197 0.68 0.85 6.09
CA VAL A 197 1.72 -0.14 6.39
C VAL A 197 2.30 -0.71 5.10
N ASN A 198 3.62 -0.64 4.95
CA ASN A 198 4.35 -1.40 3.95
C ASN A 198 4.92 -2.68 4.57
N TYR A 199 4.07 -3.69 4.79
CA TYR A 199 4.46 -5.00 5.34
C TYR A 199 5.49 -5.71 4.45
N ARG A 200 6.26 -6.69 4.97
CA ARG A 200 7.31 -7.37 4.19
C ARG A 200 6.66 -8.28 3.14
N ARG A 201 7.11 -8.13 1.89
CA ARG A 201 6.32 -8.50 0.70
C ARG A 201 6.89 -9.65 -0.13
N GLN A 202 6.09 -10.03 -1.11
CA GLN A 202 6.43 -10.85 -2.27
C GLN A 202 6.63 -9.97 -3.52
N CYS A 203 7.64 -10.23 -4.34
CA CYS A 203 7.57 -9.91 -5.78
C CYS A 203 8.22 -10.99 -6.63
N SER A 204 7.48 -11.56 -7.58
CA SER A 204 8.03 -12.34 -8.69
C SER A 204 8.33 -11.47 -9.91
N CYS A 205 7.92 -10.19 -9.91
CA CYS A 205 8.21 -9.23 -10.96
C CYS A 205 9.49 -8.46 -10.66
N ARG A 206 10.55 -8.71 -11.44
CA ARG A 206 11.76 -7.86 -11.47
C ARG A 206 11.36 -6.45 -11.93
N GLY A 207 11.01 -5.55 -11.02
CA GLY A 207 10.69 -4.15 -11.38
C GLY A 207 9.68 -3.41 -10.51
N SER A 208 9.13 -4.00 -9.46
CA SER A 208 8.37 -3.26 -8.45
C SER A 208 8.98 -3.48 -7.07
N LEU A 209 9.11 -2.41 -6.28
CA LEU A 209 9.38 -2.36 -4.82
C LEU A 209 10.80 -1.96 -4.33
N GLY A 210 10.95 -0.70 -3.92
CA GLY A 210 12.15 -0.03 -3.38
C GLY A 210 12.76 -0.52 -2.06
N PHE A 211 12.64 -1.80 -1.71
CA PHE A 211 13.13 -2.38 -0.44
C PHE A 211 14.17 -3.52 -0.63
N GLY A 212 14.56 -3.84 -1.87
CA GLY A 212 15.57 -4.85 -2.18
C GLY A 212 15.04 -6.29 -2.28
N GLU A 213 15.68 -7.10 -3.12
CA GLU A 213 15.21 -8.44 -3.53
C GLU A 213 15.01 -9.45 -2.39
N GLU A 214 15.88 -9.42 -1.37
CA GLU A 214 15.83 -10.43 -0.28
C GLU A 214 14.61 -10.29 0.62
N ALA A 215 14.14 -9.06 0.83
CA ALA A 215 12.89 -8.84 1.56
C ALA A 215 11.70 -9.38 0.74
N LEU A 216 11.77 -9.27 -0.59
CA LEU A 216 10.73 -9.66 -1.54
C LEU A 216 10.57 -11.18 -1.71
N GLN A 217 11.58 -11.98 -1.43
CA GLN A 217 11.48 -13.44 -1.52
C GLN A 217 11.01 -14.10 -0.22
N SER A 218 10.70 -13.32 0.82
CA SER A 218 10.43 -13.87 2.16
C SER A 218 8.97 -14.26 2.41
N LEU A 219 8.01 -13.59 1.75
CA LEU A 219 6.57 -13.80 1.90
C LEU A 219 5.97 -15.03 1.15
N PRO A 220 6.44 -15.41 -0.06
CA PRO A 220 5.81 -16.50 -0.80
C PRO A 220 5.75 -17.81 0.02
N GLY A 221 4.56 -18.42 0.12
CA GLY A 221 4.33 -19.60 0.95
C GLY A 221 3.97 -19.32 2.43
N LYS A 222 4.06 -18.06 2.85
CA LYS A 222 3.74 -17.60 4.21
C LYS A 222 2.63 -16.53 4.25
N VAL A 223 1.91 -16.37 3.13
CA VAL A 223 0.77 -15.46 3.00
C VAL A 223 -0.29 -15.77 4.06
N GLY A 224 -0.87 -14.72 4.64
CA GLY A 224 -1.85 -14.82 5.73
C GLY A 224 -1.24 -15.14 7.10
N SER A 225 0.08 -15.16 7.25
CA SER A 225 0.75 -15.29 8.56
C SER A 225 1.86 -14.27 8.75
N GLN A 226 2.86 -14.21 7.86
CA GLN A 226 3.97 -13.26 7.98
C GLN A 226 3.52 -11.81 7.79
N ASP A 227 2.76 -11.57 6.72
CA ASP A 227 2.14 -10.29 6.38
C ASP A 227 1.16 -9.79 7.47
N VAL A 228 0.34 -10.68 8.04
CA VAL A 228 -0.54 -10.38 9.17
C VAL A 228 0.29 -9.97 10.39
N ASN A 229 1.34 -10.73 10.73
CA ASN A 229 2.21 -10.42 11.86
C ASN A 229 2.94 -9.09 11.70
N ASP A 230 3.34 -8.72 10.48
CA ASP A 230 3.96 -7.42 10.21
C ASP A 230 2.98 -6.28 10.46
N VAL A 231 1.74 -6.40 10.00
CA VAL A 231 0.71 -5.38 10.28
C VAL A 231 0.44 -5.27 11.78
N LEU A 232 0.32 -6.38 12.50
CA LEU A 232 0.15 -6.36 13.95
C LEU A 232 1.35 -5.72 14.66
N THR A 233 2.57 -6.02 14.21
CA THR A 233 3.81 -5.41 14.76
C THR A 233 3.84 -3.90 14.52
N ALA A 234 3.39 -3.42 13.35
CA ALA A 234 3.30 -2.00 13.05
C ALA A 234 2.26 -1.29 13.93
N VAL A 235 1.12 -1.93 14.16
CA VAL A 235 0.07 -1.42 15.06
C VAL A 235 0.59 -1.35 16.49
N ASP A 236 1.21 -2.41 16.99
CA ASP A 236 1.79 -2.45 18.34
C ASP A 236 2.89 -1.41 18.50
N HIS A 237 3.73 -1.22 17.48
CA HIS A 237 4.76 -0.18 17.50
C HIS A 237 4.16 1.24 17.57
N ALA A 238 3.07 1.51 16.83
CA ALA A 238 2.38 2.80 16.91
C ALA A 238 1.75 3.02 18.30
N ILE A 239 1.22 1.97 18.94
CA ILE A 239 0.74 2.00 20.32
C ILE A 239 1.90 2.28 21.29
N ASP A 240 3.01 1.56 21.16
CA ASP A 240 4.20 1.69 22.02
C ASP A 240 4.79 3.12 21.98
N LEU A 241 4.70 3.78 20.82
CA LEU A 241 5.11 5.18 20.64
C LEU A 241 4.10 6.21 21.16
N GLY A 242 2.94 5.77 21.67
CA GLY A 242 1.85 6.66 22.10
C GLY A 242 1.17 7.40 20.95
N LEU A 243 1.22 6.85 19.74
CA LEU A 243 0.59 7.42 18.54
C LEU A 243 -0.84 6.92 18.33
N ALA A 244 -1.24 5.84 19.00
CA ALA A 244 -2.54 5.21 18.83
C ALA A 244 -3.11 4.70 20.16
N ASP A 245 -4.42 4.89 20.33
CA ASP A 245 -5.19 4.28 21.42
C ASP A 245 -5.60 2.86 21.01
N PRO A 246 -5.20 1.80 21.74
CA PRO A 246 -5.55 0.40 21.44
C PRO A 246 -7.05 0.14 21.27
N SER A 247 -7.90 0.95 21.90
CA SER A 247 -9.36 0.81 21.83
C SER A 247 -9.97 1.45 20.58
N LYS A 248 -9.21 2.27 19.85
CA LYS A 248 -9.71 3.10 18.74
C LYS A 248 -9.01 2.81 17.42
N ILE A 249 -8.70 1.54 17.16
CA ILE A 249 -8.02 1.11 15.94
C ILE A 249 -9.03 0.50 14.98
N THR A 250 -8.99 0.95 13.73
CA THR A 250 -9.78 0.43 12.62
C THR A 250 -8.86 0.02 11.48
N VAL A 251 -9.34 -0.85 10.58
CA VAL A 251 -8.52 -1.36 9.48
C VAL A 251 -9.29 -1.34 8.17
N VAL A 252 -8.62 -0.93 7.09
CA VAL A 252 -9.18 -0.92 5.74
C VAL A 252 -8.17 -1.43 4.73
N GLY A 253 -8.63 -2.25 3.80
CA GLY A 253 -7.82 -2.70 2.67
C GLY A 253 -8.66 -3.20 1.51
N GLY A 254 -8.05 -3.24 0.33
CA GLY A 254 -8.69 -3.75 -0.88
C GLY A 254 -7.89 -4.84 -1.57
N SER A 255 -8.55 -5.74 -2.31
CA SER A 255 -7.89 -6.88 -2.96
C SER A 255 -7.11 -7.71 -1.93
N HIS A 256 -5.81 -7.94 -2.10
CA HIS A 256 -4.94 -8.55 -1.09
C HIS A 256 -4.88 -7.74 0.24
N GLY A 257 -5.00 -6.41 0.22
CA GLY A 257 -5.17 -5.65 1.47
C GLY A 257 -6.47 -6.00 2.20
N GLY A 258 -7.51 -6.40 1.45
CA GLY A 258 -8.76 -6.95 1.98
C GLY A 258 -8.61 -8.37 2.52
N PHE A 259 -7.72 -9.18 1.91
CA PHE A 259 -7.29 -10.48 2.46
C PHE A 259 -6.61 -10.32 3.81
N LEU A 260 -5.67 -9.38 3.93
CA LEU A 260 -5.02 -9.07 5.21
C LEU A 260 -6.01 -8.53 6.22
N THR A 261 -6.86 -7.58 5.82
CA THR A 261 -7.90 -7.04 6.71
C THR A 261 -8.80 -8.15 7.27
N SER A 262 -9.21 -9.11 6.41
CA SER A 262 -10.06 -10.23 6.81
C SER A 262 -9.32 -11.24 7.70
N HIS A 263 -8.03 -11.47 7.45
CA HIS A 263 -7.18 -12.27 8.33
C HIS A 263 -6.98 -11.62 9.69
N LEU A 264 -6.70 -10.31 9.73
CA LEU A 264 -6.45 -9.56 10.95
C LEU A 264 -7.64 -9.61 11.91
N ILE A 265 -8.86 -9.41 11.41
CA ILE A 265 -10.07 -9.49 12.26
C ILE A 265 -10.40 -10.92 12.73
N GLY A 266 -9.86 -11.95 12.06
CA GLY A 266 -10.04 -13.35 12.46
C GLY A 266 -8.95 -13.86 13.39
N GLN A 267 -7.70 -13.44 13.18
CA GLN A 267 -6.54 -13.87 13.95
C GLN A 267 -6.33 -13.00 15.21
N ALA A 268 -6.69 -11.72 15.16
CA ALA A 268 -6.61 -10.79 16.28
C ALA A 268 -7.98 -10.08 16.50
N PRO A 269 -9.03 -10.84 16.90
CA PRO A 269 -10.41 -10.36 16.90
C PRO A 269 -10.70 -9.19 17.85
N ASP A 270 -9.83 -8.96 18.84
CA ASP A 270 -9.99 -7.92 19.85
C ASP A 270 -9.11 -6.67 19.57
N LYS A 271 -8.33 -6.65 18.47
CA LYS A 271 -7.44 -5.52 18.11
C LYS A 271 -8.14 -4.39 17.36
N PHE A 272 -9.26 -4.66 16.69
CA PHE A 272 -9.89 -3.71 15.76
C PHE A 272 -11.33 -3.44 16.15
N ALA A 273 -11.66 -2.16 16.38
CA ALA A 273 -13.00 -1.68 16.68
C ALA A 273 -13.95 -1.79 15.47
N ALA A 274 -13.42 -1.62 14.25
CA ALA A 274 -14.16 -1.76 13.00
C ALA A 274 -13.24 -2.09 11.83
N ALA A 275 -13.78 -2.76 10.81
CA ALA A 275 -13.08 -3.07 9.58
C ALA A 275 -13.89 -2.69 8.34
N ALA A 276 -13.18 -2.38 7.25
CA ALA A 276 -13.78 -2.21 5.93
C ALA A 276 -12.94 -2.90 4.86
N VAL A 277 -13.58 -3.59 3.94
CA VAL A 277 -12.92 -4.39 2.91
C VAL A 277 -13.47 -4.07 1.53
N ARG A 278 -12.57 -3.85 0.56
CA ARG A 278 -12.90 -3.51 -0.84
C ARG A 278 -12.48 -4.64 -1.77
N ASN A 279 -13.41 -5.30 -2.46
CA ASN A 279 -13.12 -6.49 -3.29
C ASN A 279 -12.11 -7.46 -2.61
N PRO A 280 -12.38 -7.92 -1.36
CA PRO A 280 -11.42 -8.71 -0.60
C PRO A 280 -11.31 -10.14 -1.10
N VAL A 281 -10.09 -10.69 -1.09
CA VAL A 281 -9.90 -12.14 -1.14
C VAL A 281 -10.16 -12.71 0.26
N CYS A 282 -11.23 -13.46 0.42
CA CYS A 282 -11.66 -14.10 1.66
C CYS A 282 -11.49 -15.63 1.63
N ASN A 283 -11.56 -16.25 0.45
CA ASN A 283 -11.52 -17.69 0.27
C ASN A 283 -10.82 -18.06 -1.06
N LEU A 284 -9.57 -18.49 -0.97
CA LEU A 284 -8.73 -18.93 -2.10
C LEU A 284 -9.30 -20.18 -2.77
N ALA A 285 -9.90 -21.10 -2.00
CA ALA A 285 -10.49 -22.33 -2.55
C ALA A 285 -11.67 -22.03 -3.49
N LEU A 286 -12.40 -20.94 -3.24
CA LEU A 286 -13.43 -20.43 -4.16
C LEU A 286 -12.81 -19.64 -5.32
N MET A 287 -11.82 -18.78 -5.02
CA MET A 287 -11.22 -17.87 -5.99
C MET A 287 -10.50 -18.61 -7.12
N VAL A 288 -9.77 -19.69 -6.81
CA VAL A 288 -8.96 -20.43 -7.79
C VAL A 288 -9.77 -20.96 -8.99
N GLY A 289 -11.06 -21.27 -8.79
CA GLY A 289 -11.93 -21.77 -9.87
C GLY A 289 -12.79 -20.71 -10.56
N THR A 290 -12.75 -19.45 -10.12
CA THR A 290 -13.67 -18.40 -10.58
C THR A 290 -13.00 -17.08 -10.98
N SER A 291 -11.71 -16.95 -10.69
CA SER A 291 -10.90 -15.75 -10.96
C SER A 291 -10.29 -15.77 -12.36
N ASP A 292 -10.05 -14.59 -12.95
CA ASP A 292 -9.20 -14.42 -14.14
C ASP A 292 -7.68 -14.45 -13.84
N ILE A 293 -7.29 -14.59 -12.57
CA ILE A 293 -5.91 -14.76 -12.09
C ILE A 293 -5.75 -15.95 -11.13
N PRO A 294 -6.10 -17.18 -11.56
CA PRO A 294 -6.01 -18.35 -10.69
C PRO A 294 -4.57 -18.66 -10.25
N ASP A 295 -3.59 -18.32 -11.08
CA ASP A 295 -2.15 -18.45 -10.80
C ASP A 295 -1.71 -17.70 -9.55
N TRP A 296 -2.35 -16.55 -9.26
CA TRP A 296 -2.09 -15.76 -8.06
C TRP A 296 -2.33 -16.59 -6.78
N CYS A 297 -3.41 -17.38 -6.74
CA CYS A 297 -3.69 -18.24 -5.59
C CYS A 297 -2.53 -19.20 -5.31
N PHE A 298 -1.98 -19.84 -6.35
CA PHE A 298 -0.88 -20.79 -6.20
C PHE A 298 0.44 -20.11 -5.81
N VAL A 299 0.76 -19.00 -6.47
CA VAL A 299 2.02 -18.29 -6.26
C VAL A 299 2.12 -17.74 -4.83
N GLU A 300 1.02 -17.23 -4.28
CA GLU A 300 1.03 -16.70 -2.91
C GLU A 300 1.07 -17.81 -1.85
N THR A 301 0.39 -18.95 -2.07
CA THR A 301 0.34 -20.03 -1.07
C THR A 301 1.50 -21.02 -1.13
N PHE A 302 2.12 -21.21 -2.29
CA PHE A 302 3.21 -22.18 -2.50
C PHE A 302 4.56 -21.53 -2.82
N GLY A 303 4.58 -20.22 -3.04
CA GLY A 303 5.77 -19.48 -3.36
C GLY A 303 6.44 -19.93 -4.65
N SER A 304 7.75 -20.20 -4.60
CA SER A 304 8.53 -20.63 -5.76
C SER A 304 8.01 -21.92 -6.42
N LYS A 305 7.25 -22.74 -5.68
CA LYS A 305 6.60 -23.95 -6.21
C LYS A 305 5.24 -23.67 -6.87
N GLY A 306 4.69 -22.46 -6.73
CA GLY A 306 3.36 -22.12 -7.24
C GLY A 306 3.19 -22.42 -8.73
N LEU A 307 4.18 -22.08 -9.55
CA LEU A 307 4.14 -22.36 -11.00
C LEU A 307 4.14 -23.86 -11.30
N SER A 308 4.95 -24.65 -10.59
CA SER A 308 5.01 -26.11 -10.77
C SER A 308 3.79 -26.84 -10.20
N THR A 309 3.05 -26.21 -9.29
CA THR A 309 1.85 -26.76 -8.65
C THR A 309 0.56 -26.31 -9.35
N TYR A 310 0.64 -25.35 -10.27
CA TYR A 310 -0.51 -24.81 -10.97
C TYR A 310 -1.31 -25.90 -11.70
N THR A 311 -2.63 -25.86 -11.53
CA THR A 311 -3.57 -26.73 -12.22
C THR A 311 -4.91 -26.02 -12.35
N GLU A 312 -5.58 -26.21 -13.49
CA GLU A 312 -6.94 -25.71 -13.72
C GLU A 312 -8.00 -26.59 -13.05
N ALA A 313 -7.62 -27.79 -12.58
CA ALA A 313 -8.48 -28.71 -11.84
C ALA A 313 -7.85 -29.07 -10.49
N PRO A 314 -7.94 -28.19 -9.47
CA PRO A 314 -7.41 -28.47 -8.13
C PRO A 314 -8.07 -29.70 -7.49
N SER A 315 -7.26 -30.57 -6.87
CA SER A 315 -7.79 -31.72 -6.12
C SER A 315 -8.51 -31.27 -4.83
N PRO A 316 -9.36 -32.12 -4.22
CA PRO A 316 -9.99 -31.81 -2.94
C PRO A 316 -8.98 -31.44 -1.84
N GLU A 317 -7.83 -32.10 -1.80
CA GLU A 317 -6.76 -31.82 -0.83
C GLU A 317 -6.16 -30.43 -1.05
N LEU A 318 -5.94 -30.06 -2.31
CA LEU A 318 -5.45 -28.74 -2.68
C LEU A 318 -6.46 -27.63 -2.35
N LEU A 319 -7.75 -27.88 -2.57
CA LEU A 319 -8.82 -26.96 -2.17
C LEU A 319 -8.88 -26.80 -0.64
N SER A 320 -8.71 -27.89 0.12
CA SER A 320 -8.61 -27.83 1.59
C SER A 320 -7.42 -26.99 2.03
N PHE A 321 -6.26 -27.19 1.41
CA PHE A 321 -5.06 -26.39 1.69
C PHE A 321 -5.29 -24.90 1.41
N PHE A 322 -5.90 -24.54 0.27
CA PHE A 322 -6.27 -23.16 -0.01
C PHE A 322 -7.22 -22.58 1.02
N HIS A 323 -8.21 -23.35 1.46
CA HIS A 323 -9.16 -22.93 2.50
C HIS A 323 -8.45 -22.65 3.82
N GLU A 324 -7.53 -23.53 4.27
CA GLU A 324 -6.74 -23.34 5.49
C GLU A 324 -5.92 -22.04 5.47
N LYS A 325 -5.34 -21.68 4.31
CA LYS A 325 -4.58 -20.44 4.11
C LYS A 325 -5.44 -19.18 3.95
N SER A 326 -6.76 -19.34 3.86
CA SER A 326 -7.68 -18.24 3.60
C SER A 326 -8.24 -17.61 4.87
N PRO A 327 -8.62 -16.31 4.86
CA PRO A 327 -9.25 -15.66 6.00
C PRO A 327 -10.49 -16.39 6.54
N ILE A 328 -11.24 -17.06 5.65
CA ILE A 328 -12.45 -17.81 6.02
C ILE A 328 -12.18 -18.92 7.04
N SER A 329 -10.95 -19.47 7.12
CA SER A 329 -10.58 -20.47 8.14
C SER A 329 -10.61 -19.90 9.57
N HIS A 330 -10.51 -18.58 9.72
CA HIS A 330 -10.57 -17.88 11.00
C HIS A 330 -11.92 -17.22 11.28
N LEU A 331 -12.91 -17.40 10.39
CA LEU A 331 -14.21 -16.73 10.48
C LEU A 331 -14.93 -16.98 11.81
N SER A 332 -14.75 -18.17 12.42
CA SER A 332 -15.33 -18.53 13.72
C SER A 332 -14.89 -17.61 14.87
N LYS A 333 -13.74 -16.94 14.75
CA LYS A 333 -13.20 -16.03 15.78
C LYS A 333 -13.59 -14.57 15.58
N VAL A 334 -14.01 -14.18 14.37
CA VAL A 334 -14.30 -12.79 14.03
C VAL A 334 -15.45 -12.24 14.87
N LYS A 335 -15.21 -11.07 15.49
CA LYS A 335 -16.17 -10.25 16.23
C LYS A 335 -16.33 -8.83 15.67
N THR A 336 -15.36 -8.37 14.87
CA THR A 336 -15.26 -6.99 14.40
C THR A 336 -16.38 -6.61 13.42
N PRO A 337 -17.11 -5.51 13.65
CA PRO A 337 -18.05 -4.93 12.69
C PRO A 337 -17.39 -4.65 11.34
N THR A 338 -17.89 -5.26 10.26
CA THR A 338 -17.21 -5.22 8.95
C THR A 338 -18.11 -4.67 7.84
N LEU A 339 -17.60 -3.67 7.11
CA LEU A 339 -18.18 -3.13 5.87
C LEU A 339 -17.56 -3.81 4.64
N PHE A 340 -18.38 -4.36 3.75
CA PHE A 340 -17.98 -4.92 2.47
C PHE A 340 -18.38 -3.99 1.33
N LEU A 341 -17.40 -3.64 0.50
CA LEU A 341 -17.57 -2.82 -0.70
C LEU A 341 -17.14 -3.68 -1.90
N LEU A 342 -18.07 -4.07 -2.75
CA LEU A 342 -17.83 -5.09 -3.77
C LEU A 342 -18.21 -4.60 -5.18
N GLY A 343 -17.37 -4.83 -6.18
CA GLY A 343 -17.68 -4.62 -7.59
C GLY A 343 -18.39 -5.85 -8.16
N ALA A 344 -19.54 -5.66 -8.81
CA ALA A 344 -20.32 -6.79 -9.35
C ALA A 344 -19.66 -7.42 -10.58
N LYS A 345 -18.84 -6.66 -11.32
CA LYS A 345 -18.15 -7.10 -12.55
C LYS A 345 -16.68 -7.46 -12.29
N ASP A 346 -16.30 -7.66 -11.03
CA ASP A 346 -14.95 -8.06 -10.67
C ASP A 346 -14.67 -9.51 -11.09
N LEU A 347 -13.81 -9.68 -12.10
CA LEU A 347 -13.33 -11.00 -12.54
C LEU A 347 -12.07 -11.45 -11.79
N ARG A 348 -11.34 -10.51 -11.17
CA ARG A 348 -10.11 -10.78 -10.41
C ARG A 348 -10.44 -11.38 -9.06
N VAL A 349 -11.32 -10.73 -8.33
CA VAL A 349 -11.85 -11.24 -7.06
C VAL A 349 -13.37 -11.27 -7.18
N PRO A 350 -13.94 -12.38 -7.68
CA PRO A 350 -15.38 -12.49 -7.88
C PRO A 350 -16.18 -12.04 -6.67
N VAL A 351 -17.25 -11.28 -6.91
CA VAL A 351 -18.13 -10.69 -5.86
C VAL A 351 -18.59 -11.72 -4.83
N THR A 352 -18.72 -12.98 -5.25
CA THR A 352 -19.09 -14.13 -4.41
C THR A 352 -18.12 -14.35 -3.25
N ASN A 353 -16.84 -14.00 -3.38
CA ASN A 353 -15.82 -14.15 -2.35
C ASN A 353 -16.15 -13.28 -1.12
N GLY A 354 -16.44 -12.00 -1.36
CA GLY A 354 -16.89 -11.07 -0.31
C GLY A 354 -18.29 -11.40 0.22
N LEU A 355 -19.22 -11.78 -0.65
CA LEU A 355 -20.59 -12.15 -0.25
C LEU A 355 -20.64 -13.40 0.63
N GLN A 356 -19.81 -14.42 0.33
CA GLN A 356 -19.71 -15.64 1.14
C GLN A 356 -19.31 -15.30 2.57
N PHE A 357 -18.22 -14.54 2.73
CA PHE A 357 -17.70 -14.17 4.04
C PHE A 357 -18.69 -13.27 4.81
N ALA A 358 -19.29 -12.29 4.13
CA ALA A 358 -20.28 -11.40 4.74
C ALA A 358 -21.53 -12.15 5.25
N ARG A 359 -22.02 -13.15 4.49
CA ARG A 359 -23.16 -13.98 4.90
C ARG A 359 -22.83 -14.81 6.14
N ALA A 360 -21.67 -15.46 6.15
CA ALA A 360 -21.22 -16.25 7.30
C ALA A 360 -20.98 -15.39 8.56
N LEU A 361 -20.47 -14.16 8.41
CA LEU A 361 -20.40 -13.22 9.53
C LEU A 361 -21.78 -12.81 10.06
N LYS A 362 -22.73 -12.57 9.14
CA LYS A 362 -24.11 -12.20 9.51
C LYS A 362 -24.82 -13.33 10.25
N GLU A 363 -24.61 -14.58 9.85
CA GLU A 363 -25.13 -15.77 10.55
C GLU A 363 -24.63 -15.83 11.99
N LYS A 364 -23.37 -15.47 12.23
CA LYS A 364 -22.79 -15.38 13.59
C LYS A 364 -23.26 -14.17 14.41
N GLY A 365 -24.12 -13.32 13.86
CA GLY A 365 -24.59 -12.11 14.53
C GLY A 365 -23.57 -10.96 14.54
N VAL A 366 -22.50 -11.03 13.75
CA VAL A 366 -21.56 -9.90 13.60
C VAL A 366 -22.23 -8.80 12.80
N ALA A 367 -22.02 -7.54 13.20
CA ALA A 367 -22.54 -6.39 12.47
C ALA A 367 -21.87 -6.27 11.09
N VAL A 368 -22.65 -6.44 10.03
CA VAL A 368 -22.16 -6.44 8.65
C VAL A 368 -23.00 -5.48 7.79
N LYS A 369 -22.33 -4.69 6.95
CA LYS A 369 -22.96 -3.95 5.84
C LYS A 369 -22.29 -4.36 4.54
N VAL A 370 -23.08 -4.61 3.51
CA VAL A 370 -22.57 -4.91 2.16
C VAL A 370 -23.10 -3.87 1.19
N ILE A 371 -22.22 -3.30 0.38
CA ILE A 371 -22.55 -2.44 -0.76
C ILE A 371 -21.94 -3.09 -1.99
N VAL A 372 -22.79 -3.37 -2.99
CA VAL A 372 -22.37 -3.92 -4.27
C VAL A 372 -22.54 -2.81 -5.32
N PHE A 373 -21.46 -2.51 -6.03
CA PHE A 373 -21.41 -1.54 -7.12
C PHE A 373 -21.60 -2.29 -8.45
N PRO A 374 -22.77 -2.15 -9.12
CA PRO A 374 -23.12 -2.99 -10.28
C PRO A 374 -22.19 -2.84 -11.48
N GLU A 375 -21.58 -1.67 -11.63
CA GLU A 375 -20.81 -1.28 -12.80
C GLU A 375 -19.28 -1.26 -12.58
N ASP A 376 -18.83 -1.50 -11.35
CA ASP A 376 -17.41 -1.54 -11.01
C ASP A 376 -16.86 -2.97 -11.16
N MET A 377 -15.60 -3.02 -11.60
CA MET A 377 -14.80 -4.24 -11.72
C MET A 377 -13.89 -4.38 -10.49
N HIS A 378 -12.68 -4.91 -10.66
CA HIS A 378 -11.71 -5.03 -9.56
C HIS A 378 -11.32 -3.71 -8.91
N PRO A 379 -11.01 -2.62 -9.64
CA PRO A 379 -10.94 -1.31 -9.03
C PRO A 379 -12.35 -0.73 -8.87
N ILE A 380 -12.71 -0.34 -7.65
CA ILE A 380 -13.92 0.46 -7.38
C ILE A 380 -13.54 1.94 -7.55
N ASN A 381 -13.33 2.37 -8.79
CA ASN A 381 -12.72 3.66 -9.12
C ASN A 381 -13.61 4.56 -10.00
N ARG A 382 -14.85 4.14 -10.32
CA ARG A 382 -15.81 5.06 -10.93
C ARG A 382 -16.02 6.24 -9.99
N PRO A 383 -16.11 7.49 -10.48
CA PRO A 383 -16.14 8.66 -9.59
C PRO A 383 -17.19 8.60 -8.48
N GLN A 384 -18.40 8.13 -8.80
CA GLN A 384 -19.46 7.92 -7.82
C GLN A 384 -19.11 6.82 -6.82
N SER A 385 -18.73 5.63 -7.31
CA SER A 385 -18.44 4.46 -6.48
C SER A 385 -17.24 4.66 -5.55
N ASP A 386 -16.20 5.35 -6.03
CA ASP A 386 -15.02 5.73 -5.24
C ASP A 386 -15.41 6.69 -4.11
N PHE A 387 -16.18 7.73 -4.44
CA PHE A 387 -16.70 8.67 -3.45
C PHE A 387 -17.58 7.98 -2.39
N GLU A 388 -18.58 7.21 -2.83
CA GLU A 388 -19.49 6.49 -1.94
C GLU A 388 -18.76 5.46 -1.07
N SER A 389 -17.74 4.79 -1.60
CA SER A 389 -16.90 3.84 -0.87
C SER A 389 -16.28 4.50 0.36
N PHE A 390 -15.54 5.59 0.17
CA PHE A 390 -14.81 6.22 1.27
C PHE A 390 -15.73 6.97 2.24
N VAL A 391 -16.82 7.57 1.75
CA VAL A 391 -17.85 8.15 2.63
C VAL A 391 -18.47 7.08 3.53
N ASN A 392 -18.81 5.91 2.99
CA ASN A 392 -19.37 4.82 3.79
C ASN A 392 -18.35 4.22 4.76
N ILE A 393 -17.06 4.16 4.39
CA ILE A 393 -15.98 3.78 5.32
C ILE A 393 -15.94 4.75 6.51
N GLY A 394 -15.92 6.06 6.26
CA GLY A 394 -15.94 7.08 7.32
C GLY A 394 -17.17 6.98 8.22
N VAL A 395 -18.36 6.78 7.64
CA VAL A 395 -19.61 6.57 8.40
C VAL A 395 -19.56 5.30 9.24
N TRP A 396 -19.02 4.20 8.69
CA TRP A 396 -18.90 2.92 9.40
C TRP A 396 -17.94 3.04 10.58
N PHE A 397 -16.76 3.62 10.37
CA PHE A 397 -15.77 3.80 11.43
C PHE A 397 -16.28 4.75 12.51
N LYS A 398 -16.93 5.86 12.15
CA LYS A 398 -17.53 6.77 13.14
C LYS A 398 -18.61 6.11 14.00
N LYS A 399 -19.32 5.11 13.45
CA LYS A 399 -20.36 4.38 14.19
C LYS A 399 -19.79 3.43 15.24
N TYR A 400 -18.70 2.72 14.91
CA TYR A 400 -18.17 1.62 15.73
C TYR A 400 -16.86 1.92 16.47
N CYS A 401 -16.10 2.93 16.04
CA CYS A 401 -14.89 3.40 16.69
C CYS A 401 -15.19 4.75 17.36
N LYS A 402 -15.48 4.72 18.67
CA LYS A 402 -15.87 5.90 19.48
C LYS A 402 -14.76 6.32 20.44
#